data_AF-A0A357HF86-F1
#
_entry.id   AF-A0A357HF86-F1
#
_cell.length_a   1.000
_cell.length_b   1.000
_cell.length_c   1.000
_cell.angle_alpha   90.00
_cell.angle_beta   90.00
_cell.angle_gamma   90.00
#
_symmetry.space_group_name_H-M   'P 1'
#
loop_
_entity.id
_entity.type
_entity.pdbx_description
1 polymer ?
#
loop_
_entity_poly.entity_id
_entity_poly.type
_entity_poly.pdbx_seq_one_letter_code
_entity_poly.pdbx_strand_id
1 'polypeptide(L)'
;EFPVWTYYSQPIDFADAETFPWGGIGFIQGLPITAEEYNITYDASIDGGFVWITSWAGGLRRYKISDGSWERVPTPEDDKLTLITCADSSYEMVDGKKILKNFYMNPRDPIDGGNHNHKAFSVLAYSDTVWVGTANGINR
;
A
#
# COMPACT_ATOMS: atom_id res chain seq x y z
N GLU A 1 -19.58 -16.05 -24.40
CA GLU A 1 -18.42 -15.14 -24.42
C GLU A 1 -17.15 -15.98 -24.28
N PHE A 2 -16.05 -15.59 -24.93
CA PHE A 2 -14.75 -16.23 -24.75
C PHE A 2 -13.98 -15.48 -23.66
N PRO A 3 -13.33 -16.16 -22.72
CA PRO A 3 -12.53 -15.48 -21.70
C PRO A 3 -11.37 -14.75 -22.36
N VAL A 4 -11.19 -13.47 -22.00
CA VAL A 4 -10.03 -12.66 -22.38
C VAL A 4 -9.08 -12.62 -21.19
N TRP A 5 -7.81 -12.92 -21.43
CA TRP A 5 -6.76 -12.82 -20.43
C TRP A 5 -6.15 -11.42 -20.47
N THR A 6 -6.24 -10.69 -19.36
CA THR A 6 -5.58 -9.39 -19.19
C THR A 6 -4.33 -9.59 -18.34
N TYR A 7 -3.17 -9.28 -18.91
CA TYR A 7 -1.91 -9.29 -18.18
C TYR A 7 -1.67 -7.95 -17.50
N TYR A 8 -1.24 -8.00 -16.24
CA TYR A 8 -0.80 -6.83 -15.47
C TYR A 8 0.65 -7.04 -15.06
N SER A 9 1.51 -6.09 -15.44
CA SER A 9 2.87 -6.05 -14.92
C SER A 9 2.87 -5.79 -13.42
N GLN A 10 3.92 -6.25 -12.76
CA GLN A 10 4.20 -5.92 -11.37
C GLN A 10 4.28 -4.39 -11.21
N PRO A 11 3.48 -3.80 -10.30
CA PRO A 11 3.47 -2.35 -10.17
C PRO A 11 4.73 -1.85 -9.44
N ILE A 12 5.39 -0.89 -10.08
CA ILE A 12 6.49 -0.09 -9.53
C ILE A 12 6.08 1.39 -9.50
N ASP A 13 6.80 2.19 -8.74
CA ASP A 13 6.59 3.62 -8.58
C ASP A 13 7.55 4.42 -9.47
N PHE A 14 7.15 5.64 -9.83
CA PHE A 14 8.09 6.62 -10.36
C PHE A 14 9.07 7.07 -9.27
N ALA A 15 10.29 7.46 -9.67
CA ALA A 15 11.34 7.83 -8.73
C ALA A 15 10.97 9.06 -7.86
N ASP A 16 10.06 9.91 -8.32
CA ASP A 16 9.56 11.10 -7.62
C ASP A 16 8.23 10.87 -6.88
N ALA A 17 7.71 9.63 -6.85
CA ALA A 17 6.43 9.28 -6.23
C ALA A 17 6.53 9.08 -4.70
N GLU A 18 7.36 9.89 -4.02
CA GLU A 18 7.52 9.83 -2.56
C GLU A 18 6.24 10.25 -1.84
N THR A 19 5.47 11.17 -2.42
CA THR A 19 4.18 11.62 -1.89
C THR A 19 3.05 11.14 -2.80
N PHE A 20 2.13 10.35 -2.26
CA PHE A 20 1.02 9.75 -3.03
C PHE A 20 -0.34 9.99 -2.34
N PRO A 21 -1.45 10.13 -3.11
CA PRO A 21 -2.77 10.36 -2.54
C PRO A 21 -3.32 9.10 -1.87
N TRP A 22 -4.09 9.27 -0.80
CA TRP A 22 -4.78 8.17 -0.13
C TRP A 22 -6.14 8.59 0.44
N GLY A 23 -7.12 7.68 0.34
CA GLY A 23 -8.42 7.79 1.02
C GLY A 23 -9.29 8.98 0.62
N GLY A 24 -8.93 9.72 -0.43
CA GLY A 24 -9.63 10.95 -0.83
C GLY A 24 -9.49 12.12 0.16
N ILE A 25 -8.61 12.02 1.15
CA ILE A 25 -8.46 12.99 2.25
C ILE A 25 -7.18 13.80 2.13
N GLY A 26 -6.08 13.13 1.80
CA GLY A 26 -4.77 13.76 1.75
C GLY A 26 -3.75 12.86 1.09
N PHE A 27 -2.50 13.10 1.47
CA PHE A 27 -1.33 12.43 0.93
C PHE A 27 -0.57 11.69 2.03
N ILE A 28 0.16 10.68 1.62
CA ILE A 28 1.05 9.88 2.43
C ILE A 28 2.44 9.96 1.83
N GLN A 29 3.46 9.97 2.69
CA GLN A 29 4.84 9.88 2.26
C GLN A 29 5.36 8.45 2.42
N GLY A 30 6.19 8.01 1.49
CA GLY A 30 6.82 6.71 1.56
C GLY A 30 7.84 6.48 0.45
N LEU A 31 8.79 5.60 0.72
CA LEU A 31 9.87 5.24 -0.19
C LEU A 31 9.27 4.75 -1.53
N PRO A 32 9.63 5.36 -2.68
CA PRO A 32 9.23 4.86 -3.99
C PRO A 32 9.90 3.52 -4.30
N ILE A 33 9.13 2.55 -4.81
CA ILE A 33 9.63 1.24 -5.20
C ILE A 33 9.84 1.20 -6.70
N THR A 34 11.04 1.54 -7.15
CA THR A 34 11.36 1.78 -8.57
C THR A 34 11.90 0.56 -9.31
N ALA A 35 12.04 -0.58 -8.63
CA ALA A 35 12.70 -1.79 -9.13
C ALA A 35 11.85 -3.04 -8.83
N GLU A 36 11.89 -4.01 -9.74
CA GLU A 36 11.10 -5.24 -9.65
C GLU A 36 11.79 -6.32 -8.81
N GLU A 37 13.12 -6.34 -8.77
CA GLU A 37 13.96 -7.42 -8.23
C GLU A 37 13.70 -7.69 -6.74
N TYR A 38 13.31 -6.68 -5.97
CA TYR A 38 12.97 -6.79 -4.55
C TYR A 38 11.48 -6.60 -4.25
N ASN A 39 10.63 -6.61 -5.27
CA ASN A 39 9.22 -6.26 -5.18
C ASN A 39 8.28 -7.45 -5.52
N ILE A 40 8.75 -8.69 -5.40
CA ILE A 40 8.00 -9.90 -5.81
C ILE A 40 6.56 -9.87 -5.29
N THR A 41 5.58 -10.09 -6.16
CA THR A 41 4.16 -10.24 -5.82
C THR A 41 3.88 -11.68 -5.38
N TYR A 42 3.29 -11.85 -4.20
CA TYR A 42 3.06 -13.18 -3.59
C TYR A 42 1.62 -13.66 -3.68
N ASP A 43 0.66 -12.75 -3.54
CA ASP A 43 -0.75 -13.12 -3.36
C ASP A 43 -1.67 -12.04 -3.92
N ALA A 44 -2.89 -12.43 -4.28
CA ALA A 44 -3.93 -11.55 -4.77
C ALA A 44 -5.33 -11.99 -4.31
N SER A 45 -6.18 -11.01 -4.01
CA SER A 45 -7.59 -11.22 -3.64
C SER A 45 -8.47 -10.23 -4.39
N ILE A 46 -9.67 -10.63 -4.80
CA ILE A 46 -10.61 -9.76 -5.52
C ILE A 46 -11.86 -9.60 -4.68
N ASP A 47 -12.16 -8.36 -4.29
CA ASP A 47 -13.39 -8.01 -3.61
C ASP A 47 -13.65 -6.50 -3.65
N GLY A 48 -14.91 -6.09 -3.47
CA GLY A 48 -15.29 -4.68 -3.32
C GLY A 48 -15.01 -3.79 -4.55
N GLY A 49 -14.84 -4.38 -5.74
CA GLY A 49 -14.47 -3.65 -6.97
C GLY A 49 -12.97 -3.42 -7.14
N PHE A 50 -12.14 -4.08 -6.33
CA PHE A 50 -10.70 -3.99 -6.38
C PHE A 50 -10.04 -5.35 -6.57
N VAL A 51 -8.90 -5.37 -7.25
CA VAL A 51 -7.92 -6.46 -7.15
C VAL A 51 -6.85 -6.02 -6.17
N TRP A 52 -6.78 -6.69 -5.03
CA TRP A 52 -5.76 -6.48 -4.00
C TRP A 52 -4.58 -7.37 -4.31
N ILE A 53 -3.36 -6.84 -4.17
CA ILE A 53 -2.13 -7.62 -4.30
C ILE A 53 -1.20 -7.32 -3.13
N THR A 54 -0.34 -8.28 -2.83
CA THR A 54 0.77 -8.07 -1.90
C THR A 54 2.10 -8.34 -2.58
N SER A 55 3.04 -7.44 -2.32
CA SER A 55 4.38 -7.49 -2.87
C SER A 55 5.40 -7.21 -1.77
N TRP A 56 6.61 -7.80 -1.88
CA TRP A 56 7.63 -7.68 -0.83
C TRP A 56 7.97 -6.21 -0.51
N ALA A 57 8.58 -5.48 -1.44
CA ALA A 57 8.84 -4.05 -1.25
C ALA A 57 7.59 -3.17 -1.50
N GLY A 58 6.73 -3.57 -2.43
CA GLY A 58 5.55 -2.80 -2.84
C GLY A 58 4.43 -2.74 -1.82
N GLY A 59 4.50 -3.59 -0.78
CA GLY A 59 3.51 -3.68 0.28
C GLY A 59 2.14 -4.13 -0.24
N LEU A 60 1.09 -3.62 0.40
CA LEU A 60 -0.28 -3.78 -0.08
C LEU A 60 -0.57 -2.75 -1.18
N ARG A 61 -1.10 -3.21 -2.30
CA ARG A 61 -1.65 -2.34 -3.36
C ARG A 61 -3.03 -2.83 -3.77
N ARG A 62 -3.81 -1.93 -4.34
CA ARG A 62 -5.10 -2.27 -4.96
C ARG A 62 -5.24 -1.66 -6.34
N TYR A 63 -5.78 -2.44 -7.27
CA TYR A 63 -6.19 -2.01 -8.58
C TYR A 63 -7.69 -1.73 -8.58
N LYS A 64 -8.08 -0.54 -9.01
CA LYS A 64 -9.47 -0.11 -9.13
C LYS A 64 -10.02 -0.57 -10.48
N ILE A 65 -10.93 -1.54 -10.46
CA ILE A 65 -11.48 -2.12 -11.70
C ILE A 65 -12.27 -1.07 -12.51
N SER A 66 -12.90 -0.11 -11.84
CA SER A 66 -13.74 0.91 -12.47
C SER A 66 -13.00 1.92 -13.34
N ASP A 67 -11.77 2.29 -12.96
CA ASP A 67 -10.98 3.33 -13.65
C ASP A 67 -9.61 2.84 -14.12
N GLY A 68 -9.26 1.59 -13.80
CA GLY A 68 -8.04 0.94 -14.25
C GLY A 68 -6.76 1.47 -13.60
N SER A 69 -6.83 2.03 -12.38
CA SER A 69 -5.68 2.61 -11.70
C SER A 69 -5.18 1.78 -10.51
N TRP A 70 -3.87 1.83 -10.27
CA TRP A 70 -3.24 1.24 -9.08
C TRP A 70 -3.08 2.28 -7.96
N GLU A 71 -3.34 1.85 -6.73
CA GLU A 71 -3.14 2.65 -5.53
C GLU A 71 -2.25 1.90 -4.53
N ARG A 72 -1.31 2.63 -3.92
CA ARG A 72 -0.58 2.17 -2.73
C ARG A 72 -1.51 2.21 -1.53
N VAL A 73 -1.48 1.17 -0.69
CA VAL A 73 -2.29 1.09 0.53
C VAL A 73 -1.37 1.13 1.74
N PRO A 74 -1.49 2.14 2.62
CA PRO A 74 -0.67 2.23 3.81
C PRO A 74 -1.03 1.11 4.79
N THR A 75 0.00 0.54 5.41
CA THR A 75 -0.11 -0.37 6.56
C THR A 75 0.58 0.30 7.76
N PRO A 76 0.23 -0.06 9.02
CA PRO A 76 0.88 0.51 10.20
C PRO A 76 2.39 0.22 10.24
N GLU A 77 3.16 1.10 10.88
CA GLU A 77 4.55 0.84 11.24
C GLU A 77 4.65 -0.28 12.29
N ASP A 78 5.82 -0.88 12.48
CA ASP A 78 6.01 -2.07 13.33
C ASP A 78 5.64 -1.82 14.81
N ASP A 79 5.81 -0.59 15.29
CA ASP A 79 5.55 -0.18 16.67
C ASP A 79 4.15 0.43 16.88
N LYS A 80 3.30 0.44 15.84
CA LYS A 80 1.97 1.06 15.88
C LYS A 80 0.87 -0.01 15.96
N LEU A 81 0.06 0.07 17.01
CA LEU A 81 -1.15 -0.75 17.13
C LEU A 81 -2.25 -0.35 16.14
N THR A 82 -2.27 0.91 15.71
CA THR A 82 -3.32 1.45 14.85
C THR A 82 -2.76 2.55 13.96
N LEU A 83 -3.24 2.60 12.71
CA LEU A 83 -3.01 3.68 11.77
C LEU A 83 -4.34 4.30 11.37
N ILE A 84 -4.54 5.58 11.68
CA ILE A 84 -5.78 6.31 11.33
C ILE A 84 -5.50 7.18 10.11
N THR A 85 -6.10 6.82 8.97
CA THR A 85 -5.94 7.57 7.71
C THR A 85 -7.20 8.33 7.29
N CYS A 86 -8.19 8.44 8.18
CA CYS A 86 -9.49 9.03 7.84
C CYS A 86 -9.89 10.26 8.69
N ALA A 87 -9.10 10.59 9.71
CA ALA A 87 -9.36 11.75 10.56
C ALA A 87 -8.49 12.95 10.13
N ASP A 88 -9.12 14.09 9.86
CA ASP A 88 -8.43 15.34 9.47
C ASP A 88 -7.31 15.74 10.44
N SER A 89 -7.47 15.46 11.75
CA SER A 89 -6.47 15.75 12.78
C SER A 89 -5.15 14.99 12.62
N SER A 90 -5.17 13.86 11.88
CA SER A 90 -4.00 13.04 11.57
C SER A 90 -3.10 13.68 10.51
N TYR A 91 -3.55 14.75 9.84
CA TYR A 91 -2.87 15.39 8.73
C TYR A 91 -2.37 16.80 9.07
N GLU A 92 -1.21 17.17 8.56
CA GLU A 92 -0.66 18.54 8.60
C GLU A 92 -0.54 19.14 7.21
N MET A 93 -0.52 20.47 7.15
CA MET A 93 -0.30 21.19 5.90
C MET A 93 1.20 21.36 5.66
N VAL A 94 1.72 20.73 4.61
CA VAL A 94 3.10 20.90 4.13
C VAL A 94 3.01 21.35 2.68
N ASP A 95 3.56 22.53 2.37
CA ASP A 95 3.58 23.10 1.00
C ASP A 95 2.21 23.04 0.27
N GLY A 96 1.13 23.33 1.00
CA GLY A 96 -0.22 23.33 0.46
C GLY A 96 -0.88 21.95 0.30
N LYS A 97 -0.24 20.86 0.75
CA LYS A 97 -0.80 19.50 0.76
C LYS A 97 -1.09 19.05 2.19
N LYS A 98 -2.21 18.36 2.40
CA LYS A 98 -2.51 17.63 3.65
C LYS A 98 -1.71 16.33 3.67
N ILE A 99 -0.65 16.24 4.47
CA ILE A 99 0.22 15.05 4.59
C ILE A 99 -0.02 14.37 5.94
N LEU A 100 -0.11 13.04 5.94
CA LEU A 100 -0.25 12.24 7.16
C LEU A 100 0.98 12.44 8.08
N LYS A 101 0.75 12.92 9.30
CA LYS A 101 1.82 13.25 10.25
C LYS A 101 2.48 12.00 10.81
N ASN A 102 3.76 12.09 11.15
CA ASN A 102 4.51 11.06 11.89
C ASN A 102 4.39 9.65 11.28
N PHE A 103 4.36 9.55 9.95
CA PHE A 103 4.23 8.29 9.24
C PHE A 103 5.06 8.33 7.96
N TYR A 104 5.84 7.28 7.72
CA TYR A 104 6.56 7.11 6.45
C TYR A 104 6.54 5.64 6.00
N MET A 105 5.93 5.38 4.84
CA MET A 105 5.83 4.02 4.32
C MET A 105 7.16 3.56 3.72
N ASN A 106 7.95 2.81 4.50
CA ASN A 106 9.26 2.29 4.10
C ASN A 106 9.36 0.76 4.32
N PRO A 107 9.53 -0.07 3.27
CA PRO A 107 9.65 -1.51 3.36
C PRO A 107 11.10 -1.99 3.51
N ARG A 108 12.06 -1.13 3.84
CA ARG A 108 13.42 -1.59 4.20
C ARG A 108 13.43 -2.38 5.50
N ASP A 109 14.55 -3.02 5.82
CA ASP A 109 14.71 -3.61 7.16
C ASP A 109 14.67 -2.54 8.25
N PRO A 110 14.17 -2.85 9.46
CA PRO A 110 14.15 -1.89 10.57
C PRO A 110 15.51 -1.30 10.92
N ILE A 111 16.59 -2.07 10.72
CA ILE A 111 17.96 -1.57 10.91
C ILE A 111 18.32 -0.42 9.96
N ASP A 112 17.62 -0.31 8.82
CA ASP A 112 17.76 0.76 7.82
C ASP A 112 16.62 1.79 7.91
N GLY A 113 15.86 1.81 9.01
CA GLY A 113 14.74 2.72 9.24
C GLY A 113 13.45 2.35 8.48
N GLY A 114 13.31 1.10 8.04
CA GLY A 114 12.06 0.57 7.47
C GLY A 114 11.18 -0.15 8.48
N ASN A 115 10.12 -0.80 7.99
CA ASN A 115 9.19 -1.57 8.82
C ASN A 115 8.84 -2.89 8.12
N HIS A 116 8.82 -3.97 8.89
CA HIS A 116 8.41 -5.29 8.42
C HIS A 116 6.91 -5.37 8.09
N ASN A 117 6.07 -4.56 8.74
CA ASN A 117 4.65 -4.43 8.39
C ASN A 117 4.42 -3.87 6.98
N HIS A 118 5.37 -3.12 6.43
CA HIS A 118 5.27 -2.63 5.05
C HIS A 118 5.66 -3.69 4.01
N LYS A 119 6.12 -4.87 4.44
CA LYS A 119 6.48 -6.01 3.57
C LYS A 119 5.36 -7.03 3.58
N ALA A 120 4.51 -7.01 2.56
CA ALA A 120 3.32 -7.85 2.50
C ALA A 120 3.55 -9.11 1.66
N PHE A 121 2.93 -10.22 2.03
CA PHE A 121 3.02 -11.48 1.29
C PHE A 121 1.72 -12.29 1.20
N SER A 122 0.65 -11.91 1.91
CA SER A 122 -0.66 -12.55 1.75
C SER A 122 -1.78 -11.54 1.94
N VAL A 123 -2.89 -11.72 1.22
CA VAL A 123 -4.08 -10.88 1.36
C VAL A 123 -5.37 -11.67 1.25
N LEU A 124 -6.31 -11.37 2.14
CA LEU A 124 -7.71 -11.79 2.04
C LEU A 124 -8.60 -10.56 2.13
N ALA A 125 -9.21 -10.19 1.02
CA ALA A 125 -10.25 -9.16 0.98
C ALA A 125 -11.63 -9.84 1.04
N TYR A 126 -12.43 -9.46 2.02
CA TYR A 126 -13.77 -10.02 2.21
C TYR A 126 -14.72 -9.00 2.85
N SER A 127 -15.77 -8.66 2.11
CA SER A 127 -16.79 -7.67 2.48
C SER A 127 -16.19 -6.28 2.73
N ASP A 128 -16.12 -5.85 3.98
CA ASP A 128 -15.64 -4.53 4.40
C ASP A 128 -14.23 -4.56 4.99
N THR A 129 -13.60 -5.74 5.02
CA THR A 129 -12.36 -5.99 5.73
C THR A 129 -11.30 -6.57 4.78
N VAL A 130 -10.07 -6.09 4.91
CA VAL A 130 -8.91 -6.64 4.22
C VAL A 130 -7.90 -7.10 5.26
N TRP A 131 -7.59 -8.38 5.27
CA TRP A 131 -6.54 -8.96 6.12
C TRP A 131 -5.25 -9.07 5.31
N VAL A 132 -4.14 -8.62 5.88
CA VAL A 132 -2.84 -8.57 5.19
C VAL A 132 -1.79 -9.27 6.03
N GLY A 133 -1.24 -10.37 5.51
CA GLY A 133 -0.06 -11.01 6.06
C GLY A 133 1.20 -10.23 5.70
N THR A 134 1.98 -9.87 6.70
CA THR A 134 3.22 -9.09 6.58
C THR A 134 4.36 -9.77 7.31
N ALA A 135 5.60 -9.34 7.05
CA ALA A 135 6.77 -9.86 7.74
C ALA A 135 6.74 -9.66 9.27
N ASN A 136 5.82 -8.84 9.80
CA ASN A 136 5.62 -8.61 11.23
C ASN A 136 4.24 -9.07 11.76
N GLY A 137 3.51 -9.92 11.03
CA GLY A 137 2.25 -10.49 11.49
C GLY A 137 1.07 -10.20 10.55
N ILE A 138 -0.08 -9.86 11.12
CA ILE A 138 -1.33 -9.65 10.37
C ILE A 138 -1.87 -8.25 10.65
N ASN A 139 -2.15 -7.50 9.58
CA ASN A 139 -2.86 -6.23 9.63
C ASN A 139 -4.33 -6.41 9.20
N ARG A 140 -5.21 -5.60 9.77
CA ARG A 140 -6.66 -5.61 9.53
C ARG A 140 -7.18 -4.17 9.43
#